data_AF-Q09A92-F1
#
_entry.id   AF-Q09A92-F1
#
_cell.length_a   1.000
_cell.length_b   1.000
_cell.length_c   1.000
_cell.angle_alpha   90.00
_cell.angle_beta   90.00
_cell.angle_gamma   90.00
#
_symmetry.space_group_name_H-M   'P 1'
#
loop_
_entity.id
_entity.type
_entity.pdbx_description
1 polymer ?
#
loop_
_entity_poly.entity_id
_entity_poly.type
_entity_poly.pdbx_seq_one_letter_code
_entity_poly.pdbx_strand_id
1 'polypeptide(L)'
;MVQSVRYGKDLAAIKFMDSEQQARFLVGEDWDKGTEAQRKEFLQLFQTLFAKIAFPKVRDNFKNLAAINYGEPEVAGGDAKLASTVVIQHPMKKQELKLKYSLIKDKAAWKVVDVVVLGDSMLTGIRDDQVRPLLQEGGWDALLKAMREKDQELAKVPLK
;
A
#
# COMPACT_ATOMS: atom_id res chain seq x y z
N MET A 1 -7.07 7.33 -6.46
CA MET A 1 -6.45 6.98 -5.16
C MET A 1 -6.09 8.19 -4.29
N VAL A 2 -5.06 9.00 -4.59
CA VAL A 2 -4.59 10.09 -3.69
C VAL A 2 -5.70 11.06 -3.28
N GLN A 3 -6.54 11.51 -4.23
CA GLN A 3 -7.69 12.37 -3.92
C GLN A 3 -8.69 11.69 -2.98
N SER A 4 -8.98 10.39 -3.18
CA SER A 4 -9.87 9.63 -2.31
C SER A 4 -9.37 9.65 -0.87
N VAL A 5 -8.08 9.38 -0.66
CA VAL A 5 -7.46 9.43 0.68
C VAL A 5 -7.55 10.84 1.28
N ARG A 6 -7.16 11.88 0.51
CA ARG A 6 -7.20 13.29 0.96
C ARG A 6 -8.58 13.71 1.47
N TYR A 7 -9.64 13.28 0.79
CA TYR A 7 -11.01 13.63 1.15
C TYR A 7 -11.71 12.61 2.04
N GLY A 8 -10.97 11.72 2.70
CA GLY A 8 -11.53 10.79 3.67
C GLY A 8 -12.42 9.70 3.05
N LYS A 9 -12.10 9.25 1.83
CA LYS A 9 -12.78 8.14 1.15
C LYS A 9 -11.84 6.94 1.07
N ASP A 10 -11.44 6.41 2.22
CA ASP A 10 -10.44 5.34 2.36
C ASP A 10 -10.92 4.03 1.76
N LEU A 11 -12.18 3.68 1.99
CA LEU A 11 -12.78 2.48 1.39
C LEU A 11 -12.80 2.56 -0.15
N ALA A 12 -12.94 3.78 -0.70
CA ALA A 12 -12.79 3.98 -2.14
C ALA A 12 -11.33 3.94 -2.58
N ALA A 13 -10.40 4.42 -1.76
CA ALA A 13 -8.97 4.38 -2.03
C ALA A 13 -8.45 2.94 -2.11
N ILE A 14 -8.85 2.06 -1.20
CA ILE A 14 -8.47 0.64 -1.16
C ILE A 14 -8.88 -0.07 -2.45
N LYS A 15 -10.00 0.31 -3.08
CA LYS A 15 -10.43 -0.28 -4.36
C LYS A 15 -9.46 -0.04 -5.52
N PHE A 16 -8.52 0.89 -5.41
CA PHE A 16 -7.46 1.09 -6.40
C PHE A 16 -6.25 0.19 -6.18
N MET A 17 -6.22 -0.61 -5.12
CA MET A 17 -5.09 -1.49 -4.77
C MET A 17 -5.39 -2.93 -5.15
N ASP A 18 -4.35 -3.67 -5.54
CA ASP A 18 -4.42 -5.13 -5.73
C ASP A 18 -3.91 -5.83 -4.47
N SER A 19 -4.80 -6.06 -3.52
CA SER A 19 -4.40 -6.61 -2.23
C SER A 19 -3.96 -8.06 -2.28
N GLU A 20 -4.44 -8.84 -3.26
CA GLU A 20 -4.03 -10.22 -3.45
C GLU A 20 -2.58 -10.28 -3.94
N GLN A 21 -2.25 -9.50 -4.98
CA GLN A 21 -0.88 -9.40 -5.48
C GLN A 21 0.07 -8.81 -4.44
N GLN A 22 -0.38 -7.81 -3.68
CA GLN A 22 0.39 -7.25 -2.57
C GLN A 22 0.66 -8.30 -1.49
N ALA A 23 -0.36 -9.04 -1.07
CA ALA A 23 -0.20 -10.08 -0.05
C ALA A 23 0.76 -11.19 -0.50
N ARG A 24 0.62 -11.65 -1.74
CA ARG A 24 1.53 -12.63 -2.34
C ARG A 24 2.96 -12.13 -2.40
N PHE A 25 3.17 -10.86 -2.73
CA PHE A 25 4.51 -10.26 -2.73
C PHE A 25 5.11 -10.21 -1.32
N LEU A 26 4.31 -9.82 -0.32
CA LEU A 26 4.75 -9.66 1.06
C LEU A 26 5.10 -11.00 1.72
N VAL A 27 4.32 -12.04 1.47
CA VAL A 27 4.52 -13.36 2.08
C VAL A 27 5.49 -14.22 1.25
N GLY A 28 5.54 -14.01 -0.07
CA GLY A 28 6.45 -14.73 -0.96
C GLY A 28 6.22 -16.25 -0.95
N GLU A 29 7.29 -17.02 -0.78
CA GLU A 29 7.25 -18.48 -0.80
C GLU A 29 6.45 -19.12 0.34
N ASP A 30 6.26 -18.40 1.45
CA ASP A 30 5.44 -18.88 2.58
C ASP A 30 3.94 -18.80 2.29
N TRP A 31 3.53 -18.18 1.18
CA TRP A 31 2.12 -17.99 0.83
C TRP A 31 1.37 -19.32 0.77
N ASP A 32 1.95 -20.30 0.09
CA ASP A 32 1.33 -21.62 -0.10
C ASP A 32 1.44 -22.52 1.14
N LYS A 33 2.27 -22.15 2.12
CA LYS A 33 2.33 -22.82 3.43
C LYS A 33 1.18 -22.41 4.35
N GLY A 34 0.47 -21.32 4.04
CA GLY A 34 -0.65 -20.83 4.82
C GLY A 34 -1.95 -21.55 4.50
N THR A 35 -2.75 -21.83 5.53
CA THR A 35 -4.13 -22.29 5.34
C THR A 35 -4.97 -21.23 4.62
N GLU A 36 -6.10 -21.63 4.03
CA GLU A 36 -7.04 -20.68 3.41
C GLU A 36 -7.53 -19.63 4.44
N ALA A 37 -7.77 -20.06 5.68
CA ALA A 37 -8.18 -19.19 6.77
C ALA A 37 -7.11 -18.14 7.11
N GLN A 38 -5.84 -18.56 7.22
CA GLN A 38 -4.72 -17.66 7.50
C GLN A 38 -4.51 -16.64 6.38
N ARG A 39 -4.56 -17.07 5.11
CA ARG A 39 -4.44 -16.17 3.95
C ARG A 39 -5.57 -15.14 3.89
N LYS A 40 -6.81 -15.58 4.13
CA LYS A 40 -7.98 -14.70 4.17
C LYS A 40 -7.88 -13.67 5.28
N GLU A 41 -7.47 -14.09 6.47
CA GLU A 41 -7.30 -13.18 7.61
C GLU A 41 -6.16 -12.19 7.37
N PHE A 42 -5.03 -12.65 6.84
CA PHE A 42 -3.91 -11.79 6.48
C PHE A 42 -4.32 -10.70 5.50
N LEU A 43 -5.08 -11.03 4.45
CA LEU A 43 -5.58 -10.04 3.49
C LEU A 43 -6.43 -8.96 4.16
N GLN A 44 -7.33 -9.36 5.06
CA GLN A 44 -8.20 -8.43 5.79
C GLN A 44 -7.40 -7.52 6.73
N LEU A 45 -6.49 -8.10 7.51
CA LEU A 45 -5.63 -7.34 8.43
C LEU A 45 -4.68 -6.43 7.65
N PHE A 46 -4.07 -6.92 6.57
CA PHE A 46 -3.14 -6.14 5.76
C PHE A 46 -3.81 -4.89 5.18
N GLN A 47 -4.97 -5.03 4.53
CA GLN A 47 -5.72 -3.89 3.99
C GLN A 47 -6.05 -2.86 5.09
N THR A 48 -6.52 -3.35 6.24
CA THR A 48 -6.91 -2.53 7.38
C THR A 48 -5.72 -1.76 7.95
N LEU A 49 -4.64 -2.48 8.29
CA LEU A 49 -3.41 -1.91 8.85
C LEU A 49 -2.75 -0.94 7.88
N PHE A 50 -2.65 -1.33 6.60
CA PHE A 50 -2.10 -0.47 5.57
C PHE A 50 -2.85 0.86 5.51
N ALA A 51 -4.17 0.82 5.42
CA ALA A 51 -5.00 2.01 5.36
C ALA A 51 -4.88 2.86 6.64
N LYS A 52 -4.95 2.24 7.83
CA LYS A 52 -4.82 2.94 9.12
C LYS A 52 -3.46 3.61 9.29
N ILE A 53 -2.39 3.05 8.74
CA ILE A 53 -1.02 3.59 8.87
C ILE A 53 -0.70 4.61 7.78
N ALA A 54 -1.01 4.29 6.52
CA ALA A 54 -0.59 5.07 5.36
C ALA A 54 -1.51 6.27 5.11
N PHE A 55 -2.83 6.11 5.22
CA PHE A 55 -3.76 7.15 4.79
C PHE A 55 -3.72 8.43 5.63
N PRO A 56 -3.57 8.39 6.96
CA PRO A 56 -3.32 9.61 7.75
C PRO A 56 -2.09 10.38 7.25
N LYS A 57 -0.96 9.67 7.06
CA LYS A 57 0.28 10.28 6.55
C LYS A 57 0.10 10.88 5.16
N VAL A 58 -0.61 10.20 4.27
CA VAL A 58 -0.94 10.71 2.93
C VAL A 58 -1.77 11.98 3.03
N ARG A 59 -2.81 12.03 3.88
CA ARG A 59 -3.60 13.26 4.05
C ARG A 59 -2.75 14.43 4.52
N ASP A 60 -1.90 14.19 5.51
CA ASP A 60 -1.05 15.22 6.09
C ASP A 60 0.00 15.71 5.10
N ASN A 61 0.70 14.78 4.43
CA ASN A 61 1.74 15.08 3.45
C ASN A 61 1.19 15.79 2.20
N PHE A 62 -0.02 15.44 1.77
CA PHE A 62 -0.65 16.00 0.58
C PHE A 62 -1.72 17.04 0.91
N LYS A 63 -1.74 17.62 2.12
CA LYS A 63 -2.73 18.66 2.49
C LYS A 63 -2.69 19.83 1.51
N ASN A 64 -1.49 20.31 1.17
CA ASN A 64 -1.23 21.40 0.25
C ASN A 64 -0.86 20.92 -1.17
N LEU A 65 -1.44 19.80 -1.60
CA LEU A 65 -1.24 19.28 -2.95
C LEU A 65 -1.67 20.32 -3.98
N ALA A 66 -0.74 20.73 -4.84
CA ALA A 66 -1.00 21.65 -5.93
C ALA A 66 -1.36 20.87 -7.21
N ALA A 67 -0.56 19.85 -7.55
CA ALA A 67 -0.75 19.04 -8.74
C ALA A 67 -0.14 17.63 -8.59
N ILE A 68 -0.64 16.69 -9.38
CA ILE A 68 0.04 15.42 -9.65
C ILE A 68 0.19 15.31 -11.16
N ASN A 69 1.42 15.36 -11.63
CA ASN A 69 1.75 15.27 -13.04
C ASN A 69 2.13 13.84 -13.36
N TYR A 70 1.38 13.17 -14.22
CA TYR A 70 1.64 11.80 -14.64
C TYR A 70 2.45 11.80 -15.94
N GLY A 71 3.42 10.90 -16.03
CA GLY A 71 4.10 10.60 -17.29
C GLY A 71 3.29 9.68 -18.17
N GLU A 72 3.86 9.33 -19.33
CA GLU A 72 3.29 8.28 -20.18
C GLU A 72 3.40 6.92 -19.49
N PRO A 73 2.34 6.10 -19.49
CA PRO A 73 2.39 4.76 -18.93
C PRO A 73 3.16 3.81 -19.85
N GLU A 74 4.08 3.04 -19.28
CA GLU A 74 4.73 1.92 -19.96
C GLU A 74 3.85 0.67 -19.75
N VAL A 75 3.04 0.30 -20.75
CA VAL A 75 2.11 -0.83 -20.66
C VAL A 75 2.70 -2.07 -21.33
N ALA A 76 2.71 -3.19 -20.63
CA ALA A 76 3.16 -4.49 -21.11
C ALA A 76 2.10 -5.56 -20.76
N GLY A 77 1.14 -5.77 -21.66
CA GLY A 77 0.07 -6.74 -21.47
C GLY A 77 -0.83 -6.40 -20.26
N GLY A 78 -0.77 -7.26 -19.23
CA GLY A 78 -1.50 -7.08 -17.97
C GLY A 78 -0.80 -6.16 -16.96
N ASP A 79 0.43 -5.77 -17.21
CA ASP A 79 1.25 -4.96 -16.31
C ASP A 79 1.46 -3.55 -16.87
N ALA A 80 1.65 -2.58 -15.98
CA ALA A 80 2.06 -1.24 -16.39
C ALA A 80 2.97 -0.58 -15.34
N LYS A 81 3.87 0.28 -15.81
CA LYS A 81 4.61 1.22 -14.96
C LYS A 81 4.17 2.63 -15.26
N LEU A 82 4.03 3.43 -14.21
CA LEU A 82 3.64 4.83 -14.34
C LEU A 82 4.50 5.70 -13.43
N ALA A 83 5.15 6.70 -13.99
CA ALA A 83 5.84 7.72 -13.21
C ALA A 83 4.89 8.89 -12.91
N SER A 84 5.07 9.53 -11.76
CA SER A 84 4.45 10.82 -11.47
C SER A 84 5.36 11.75 -10.69
N THR A 85 5.10 13.05 -10.82
CA THR A 85 5.65 14.10 -9.96
C THR A 85 4.51 14.74 -9.20
N VAL A 86 4.53 14.59 -7.88
CA VAL A 86 3.59 15.24 -6.98
C VAL A 86 4.17 16.59 -6.55
N VAL A 87 3.42 17.67 -6.80
CA VAL A 87 3.79 19.04 -6.45
C VAL A 87 3.02 19.47 -5.21
N ILE A 88 3.74 19.81 -4.14
CA ILE A 88 3.19 20.27 -2.87
C ILE A 88 3.58 21.74 -2.67
N GLN A 89 2.58 22.60 -2.48
CA GLN A 89 2.77 24.03 -2.21
C GLN A 89 2.90 24.24 -0.69
N HIS A 90 4.05 23.91 -0.11
CA HIS A 90 4.28 24.16 1.31
C HIS A 90 4.47 25.68 1.55
N PRO A 91 3.97 26.26 2.67
CA PRO A 91 4.06 27.70 2.93
C PRO A 91 5.48 28.29 2.80
N MET A 92 6.49 27.51 3.14
CA MET A 92 7.91 27.93 3.11
C MET A 92 8.61 27.69 1.76
N LYS A 93 8.20 26.66 1.00
CA LYS A 93 8.82 26.31 -0.30
C LYS A 93 7.97 25.32 -1.09
N LYS A 94 8.09 25.37 -2.42
CA LYS A 94 7.58 24.29 -3.29
C LYS A 94 8.37 23.02 -3.04
N GLN A 95 7.68 21.89 -2.87
CA GLN A 95 8.27 20.55 -2.77
C GLN A 95 7.75 19.67 -3.91
N GLU A 96 8.64 18.87 -4.48
CA GLU A 96 8.30 17.86 -5.48
C GLU A 96 8.68 16.47 -4.99
N LEU A 97 7.77 15.51 -5.15
CA LEU A 97 7.99 14.10 -4.84
C LEU A 97 7.82 13.29 -6.12
N LYS A 98 8.85 12.52 -6.48
CA LYS A 98 8.80 11.60 -7.62
C LYS A 98 8.35 10.23 -7.14
N LEU A 99 7.29 9.72 -7.76
CA LEU A 99 6.71 8.41 -7.45
C LEU A 99 6.76 7.53 -8.71
N LYS A 100 7.04 6.24 -8.53
CA LYS A 100 6.85 5.23 -9.58
C LYS A 100 5.85 4.20 -9.11
N TYR A 101 4.85 3.92 -9.92
CA TYR A 101 3.80 2.95 -9.63
C TYR A 101 4.04 1.70 -10.47
N SER A 102 3.89 0.55 -9.83
CA SER A 102 3.70 -0.75 -10.50
C SER A 102 2.21 -1.07 -10.47
N LEU A 103 1.63 -1.32 -11.63
CA LEU A 103 0.19 -1.51 -11.82
C LEU A 103 -0.07 -2.86 -12.49
N ILE A 104 -1.18 -3.49 -12.12
CA ILE A 104 -1.71 -4.67 -12.78
C ILE A 104 -3.14 -4.42 -13.24
N LYS A 105 -3.52 -5.03 -14.36
CA LYS A 105 -4.87 -4.95 -14.92
C LYS A 105 -5.73 -6.06 -14.32
N ASP A 106 -6.64 -5.67 -13.42
CA ASP A 106 -7.69 -6.53 -12.90
C ASP A 106 -8.98 -6.26 -13.67
N LYS A 107 -9.40 -7.23 -14.50
CA LYS A 107 -10.53 -7.11 -15.43
C LYS A 107 -10.40 -5.87 -16.32
N ALA A 108 -11.22 -4.86 -16.06
CA ALA A 108 -11.26 -3.60 -16.81
C ALA A 108 -10.59 -2.43 -16.07
N ALA A 109 -9.97 -2.66 -14.90
CA ALA A 109 -9.40 -1.61 -14.07
C ALA A 109 -7.93 -1.85 -13.74
N TRP A 110 -7.13 -0.78 -13.80
CA TRP A 110 -5.76 -0.80 -13.29
C TRP A 110 -5.74 -0.69 -11.78
N LYS A 111 -4.93 -1.52 -11.14
CA LYS A 111 -4.74 -1.59 -9.70
C LYS A 111 -3.28 -1.36 -9.35
N VAL A 112 -3.02 -0.56 -8.32
CA VAL A 112 -1.67 -0.33 -7.81
C VAL A 112 -1.24 -1.55 -7.02
N VAL A 113 -0.12 -2.14 -7.43
CA VAL A 113 0.56 -3.20 -6.69
C VAL A 113 1.56 -2.55 -5.74
N ASP A 114 2.48 -1.73 -6.25
CA ASP A 114 3.54 -1.11 -5.46
C ASP A 114 3.75 0.36 -5.82
N VAL A 115 4.35 1.10 -4.88
CA VAL A 115 4.77 2.49 -5.05
C VAL A 115 6.22 2.62 -4.59
N VAL A 116 7.06 3.11 -5.48
CA VAL A 116 8.44 3.51 -5.17
C VAL A 116 8.46 5.00 -4.85
N VAL A 117 8.94 5.33 -3.65
CA VAL A 117 9.06 6.70 -3.15
C VAL A 117 10.53 6.96 -2.87
N LEU A 118 11.13 7.99 -3.48
CA LEU A 118 12.54 8.34 -3.30
C LEU A 118 13.55 7.20 -3.61
N GLY A 119 13.14 6.20 -4.39
CA GLY A 119 13.97 5.05 -4.75
C GLY A 119 13.60 3.77 -3.99
N ASP A 120 12.85 3.89 -2.90
CA ASP A 120 12.50 2.77 -2.04
C ASP A 120 11.09 2.24 -2.34
N SER A 121 10.99 0.94 -2.57
CA SER A 121 9.73 0.23 -2.76
C SER A 121 9.03 0.07 -1.42
N MET A 122 7.78 0.54 -1.36
CA MET A 122 6.95 0.43 -0.18
C MET A 122 6.70 -1.03 0.20
N LEU A 123 6.32 -1.89 -0.76
CA LEU A 123 6.10 -3.31 -0.47
C LEU A 123 7.39 -4.02 -0.06
N THR A 124 8.52 -3.68 -0.69
CA THR A 124 9.82 -4.27 -0.34
C THR A 124 10.18 -3.96 1.10
N GLY A 125 10.04 -2.71 1.54
CA GLY A 125 10.27 -2.33 2.93
C GLY A 125 9.35 -3.08 3.90
N ILE A 126 8.04 -3.13 3.63
CA ILE A 126 7.10 -3.87 4.50
C ILE A 126 7.47 -5.37 4.58
N ARG A 127 7.80 -5.98 3.44
CA ARG A 127 8.20 -7.38 3.37
C ARG A 127 9.44 -7.64 4.22
N ASP A 128 10.49 -6.85 4.01
CA ASP A 128 11.80 -7.13 4.57
C ASP A 128 11.89 -6.73 6.04
N ASP A 129 11.25 -5.62 6.45
CA ASP A 129 11.36 -5.10 7.81
C ASP A 129 10.34 -5.71 8.77
N GLN A 130 9.21 -6.23 8.27
CA GLN A 130 8.09 -6.67 9.12
C GLN A 130 7.66 -8.10 8.85
N VAL A 131 7.32 -8.44 7.59
CA VAL A 131 6.67 -9.73 7.29
C VAL A 131 7.64 -10.90 7.34
N ARG A 132 8.80 -10.80 6.67
CA ARG A 132 9.81 -11.87 6.63
C ARG A 132 10.35 -12.23 8.02
N PRO A 133 10.72 -11.28 8.90
CA PRO A 133 11.18 -11.62 10.24
C PRO A 133 10.16 -12.42 11.04
N LEU A 134 8.88 -12.03 10.99
CA LEU A 134 7.80 -12.73 11.70
C LEU A 134 7.55 -14.15 11.16
N LEU A 135 7.60 -14.31 9.84
CA LEU A 135 7.49 -15.63 9.20
C LEU A 135 8.68 -16.54 9.58
N GLN A 136 9.89 -15.98 9.66
CA GLN A 136 11.08 -16.73 10.08
C GLN A 136 11.04 -17.11 11.57
N GLU A 137 10.49 -16.25 12.42
CA GLU A 137 10.41 -16.47 13.87
C GLU A 137 9.40 -17.57 14.24
N GLY A 138 8.19 -17.53 13.66
CA GLY A 138 7.11 -18.43 14.06
C GLY A 138 6.06 -18.67 12.98
N GLY A 139 6.41 -18.44 11.71
CA GLY A 139 5.53 -18.67 10.58
C GLY A 139 4.27 -17.82 10.60
N TRP A 140 3.19 -18.39 10.06
CA TRP A 140 1.91 -17.72 9.92
C TRP A 140 1.28 -17.28 11.24
N ASP A 141 1.46 -18.06 12.31
CA ASP A 141 0.84 -17.76 13.59
C ASP A 141 1.49 -16.54 14.25
N ALA A 142 2.82 -16.42 14.16
CA ALA A 142 3.54 -15.24 14.63
C ALA A 142 3.17 -13.99 13.82
N LEU A 143 3.12 -14.12 12.49
CA LEU A 143 2.71 -13.02 11.60
C LEU A 143 1.30 -12.50 11.92
N LEU A 144 0.31 -13.40 11.97
CA LEU A 144 -1.07 -13.02 12.24
C LEU A 144 -1.26 -12.47 13.66
N LYS A 145 -0.56 -13.04 14.64
CA LYS A 145 -0.57 -12.51 16.03
C LYS A 145 -0.10 -11.06 16.06
N ALA A 146 1.06 -10.76 15.46
CA ALA A 146 1.59 -9.40 15.42
C ALA A 146 0.66 -8.44 14.68
N MET A 147 0.04 -8.88 13.57
CA MET A 147 -0.94 -8.06 12.85
C MET A 147 -2.21 -7.77 13.67
N ARG A 148 -2.73 -8.75 14.41
CA ARG A 148 -3.89 -8.56 15.31
C ARG A 148 -3.56 -7.59 16.44
N GLU A 149 -2.40 -7.75 17.08
CA GLU A 149 -1.92 -6.83 18.11
C GLU A 149 -1.80 -5.41 17.55
N LYS A 150 -1.24 -5.27 16.33
CA LYS A 150 -1.14 -3.97 15.68
C LYS A 150 -2.50 -3.36 15.35
N ASP A 151 -3.47 -4.16 14.96
CA ASP A 151 -4.82 -3.67 14.66
C ASP A 151 -5.53 -3.18 15.93
N GLN A 152 -5.31 -3.86 17.05
CA GLN A 152 -5.80 -3.44 18.37
C GLN A 152 -5.15 -2.11 18.81
N GLU A 153 -3.84 -1.94 18.65
CA GLU A 153 -3.15 -0.67 18.92
C GLU A 153 -3.76 0.48 18.11
N LEU A 154 -4.13 0.19 16.86
CA LEU A 154 -4.71 1.16 15.93
C LEU A 154 -6.25 1.19 15.97
N ALA A 155 -6.90 0.60 16.97
CA ALA A 155 -8.36 0.54 17.06
C ALA A 155 -9.02 1.93 17.08
N LYS A 156 -8.31 2.95 17.59
CA LYS A 156 -8.78 4.35 17.64
C LYS A 156 -8.55 5.12 16.34
N VAL A 157 -7.86 4.54 15.34
CA VAL A 157 -7.63 5.18 14.04
C VAL A 157 -8.79 4.81 13.11
N PRO A 158 -9.70 5.77 12.79
CA PRO A 158 -10.84 5.46 11.94
C PRO A 158 -10.40 5.31 10.49
N LEU A 159 -10.93 4.29 9.81
CA LEU A 159 -11.01 4.25 8.36
C LEU A 159 -12.22 5.08 7.93
N LYS A 160 -12.01 6.03 7.01
CA LYS A 160 -13.06 6.95 6.55
C LYS A 160 -13.71 6.52 5.24
#